data_AF-A0A524K0C5-F1
#
_entry.id   AF-A0A524K0C5-F1
#
_cell.length_a   1.000
_cell.length_b   1.000
_cell.length_c   1.000
_cell.angle_alpha   90.00
_cell.angle_beta   90.00
_cell.angle_gamma   90.00
#
_symmetry.space_group_name_H-M   'P 1'
#
loop_
_entity.id
_entity.type
_entity.pdbx_description
1 polymer ?
#
loop_
_entity_poly.entity_id
_entity_poly.type
_entity_poly.pdbx_seq_one_letter_code
_entity_poly.pdbx_strand_id
1 'polypeptide(L)'
;MADFFKCSDCARIVKVIQEGRGNLTCCGKSMQPLANFQSVNSILDFAIEKEVEARDFYLEWAGKLEAAHLKELFLMYSGEEQKHKDKLERIKSGSTFQPAAAKVTDLKIVDYLVDIVPTPDMDYQEALILAMRREKSSFKLYSDLAAMSGVDDMRTLFQSLAQEEAKHKLRIETEYEKDVYREN
;
A
#
# COMPACT_ATOMS: atom_id res chain seq x y z
N MET A 1 -3.85 18.97 -13.16
CA MET A 1 -4.25 19.18 -11.75
C MET A 1 -4.47 17.82 -11.11
N ALA A 2 -4.53 17.69 -9.78
CA ALA A 2 -4.78 16.40 -9.15
C ALA A 2 -6.23 15.99 -9.40
N ASP A 3 -6.43 14.88 -10.11
CA ASP A 3 -7.77 14.41 -10.45
C ASP A 3 -8.43 13.70 -9.26
N PHE A 4 -7.66 13.32 -8.26
CA PHE A 4 -8.12 12.55 -7.11
C PHE A 4 -7.75 13.23 -5.80
N PHE A 5 -8.63 13.11 -4.81
CA PHE A 5 -8.43 13.64 -3.46
C PHE A 5 -8.75 12.56 -2.43
N LYS A 6 -7.96 12.48 -1.36
CA LYS A 6 -8.13 11.55 -0.24
C LYS A 6 -8.46 12.30 1.05
N CYS A 7 -9.39 11.76 1.83
CA CYS A 7 -9.62 12.21 3.21
C CYS A 7 -8.55 11.62 4.13
N SER A 8 -7.91 12.45 4.95
CA SER A 8 -6.91 12.00 5.93
C SER A 8 -7.50 11.14 7.06
N ASP A 9 -8.81 11.25 7.30
CA ASP A 9 -9.45 10.63 8.47
C ASP A 9 -10.14 9.31 8.13
N CYS A 10 -10.93 9.28 7.06
CA CYS A 10 -11.66 8.06 6.65
C CYS A 10 -11.07 7.37 5.41
N ALA A 11 -9.94 7.86 4.90
CA ALA A 11 -9.28 7.36 3.69
C ALA A 11 -10.15 7.35 2.42
N ARG A 12 -11.34 7.98 2.42
CA ARG A 12 -12.23 8.07 1.25
C ARG A 12 -11.55 8.84 0.11
N ILE A 13 -11.67 8.30 -1.09
CA ILE A 13 -11.07 8.87 -2.31
C ILE A 13 -12.18 9.32 -3.26
N VAL A 14 -12.04 10.53 -3.81
CA VAL A 14 -12.98 11.11 -4.78
C VAL A 14 -12.23 11.58 -6.01
N LYS A 15 -12.85 11.40 -7.18
CA LYS A 15 -12.37 11.97 -8.45
C LYS A 15 -13.05 13.30 -8.71
N VAL A 16 -12.28 14.33 -9.05
CA VAL A 16 -12.81 15.58 -9.59
C VAL A 16 -13.23 15.32 -11.04
N ILE A 17 -14.53 15.38 -11.30
CA ILE A 17 -15.10 15.25 -12.65
C ILE A 17 -15.26 16.60 -13.35
N GLN A 18 -15.31 17.70 -12.58
CA GLN A 18 -15.42 19.06 -13.09
C GLN A 18 -14.88 20.05 -12.06
N GLU A 19 -14.07 21.02 -12.50
CA GLU A 19 -13.50 22.04 -11.63
C GLU A 19 -14.53 23.13 -11.28
N GLY A 20 -14.56 23.54 -10.01
CA GLY A 20 -15.39 24.62 -9.48
C GLY A 20 -14.64 25.44 -8.44
N ARG A 21 -15.25 26.52 -7.92
CA ARG A 21 -14.60 27.42 -6.93
C ARG A 21 -14.67 26.92 -5.48
N GLY A 22 -15.17 25.71 -5.24
CA GLY A 22 -15.34 25.14 -3.91
C GLY A 22 -14.16 24.29 -3.48
N ASN A 23 -13.95 24.16 -2.17
CA ASN A 23 -12.96 23.23 -1.60
C ASN A 23 -13.61 21.88 -1.32
N LEU A 24 -12.93 20.78 -1.65
CA LEU A 24 -13.37 19.43 -1.28
C LEU A 24 -13.14 19.19 0.21
N THR A 25 -14.19 18.80 0.92
CA THR A 25 -14.14 18.52 2.36
C THR A 25 -14.73 17.15 2.69
N CYS A 26 -14.08 16.41 3.57
CA CYS A 26 -14.54 15.12 4.10
C CYS A 26 -14.16 15.01 5.58
N CYS A 27 -15.03 14.44 6.42
CA CYS A 27 -14.85 14.37 7.87
C CYS A 27 -14.57 15.73 8.56
N GLY A 28 -15.12 16.82 8.01
CA GLY A 28 -14.92 18.17 8.54
C GLY A 28 -13.55 18.79 8.24
N LYS A 29 -12.69 18.11 7.45
CA LYS A 29 -11.38 18.61 7.02
C LYS A 29 -11.31 18.74 5.50
N SER A 30 -10.42 19.60 5.02
CA SER A 30 -10.10 19.68 3.59
C SER A 30 -9.47 18.39 3.12
N MET A 31 -10.00 17.81 2.04
CA MET A 31 -9.40 16.65 1.40
C MET A 31 -8.06 17.03 0.80
N GLN A 32 -7.10 16.13 0.90
CA GLN A 32 -5.76 16.34 0.35
C GLN A 32 -5.73 15.83 -1.10
N PRO A 33 -5.10 16.54 -2.03
CA PRO A 33 -4.88 16.00 -3.37
C PRO A 33 -4.05 14.72 -3.24
N LEU A 34 -4.54 13.64 -3.83
CA LEU A 34 -3.70 12.46 -4.06
C LEU A 34 -2.60 12.89 -5.03
N ALA A 35 -1.35 12.62 -4.65
CA ALA A 35 -0.20 13.02 -5.44
C ALA A 35 -0.40 12.59 -6.91
N ASN A 36 -0.32 13.55 -7.83
CA ASN A 36 -0.10 13.19 -9.22
C ASN A 36 1.32 12.64 -9.32
N PHE A 37 1.48 11.44 -9.89
CA PHE A 37 2.78 10.84 -10.14
C PHE A 37 3.55 11.53 -11.27
N GLN A 38 3.80 12.84 -11.11
CA GLN A 38 4.64 13.63 -12.01
C GLN A 38 6.12 13.49 -11.68
N SER A 39 6.45 12.86 -10.55
CA SER A 39 7.82 12.62 -10.15
C SER A 39 8.00 11.25 -9.48
N VAL A 40 9.24 10.78 -9.56
CA VAL A 40 9.71 9.60 -8.83
C VAL A 40 9.49 9.75 -7.33
N ASN A 41 9.82 10.92 -6.78
CA ASN A 41 9.69 11.18 -5.36
C ASN A 41 8.24 11.03 -4.89
N SER A 42 7.26 11.50 -5.67
CA SER A 42 5.84 11.30 -5.35
C SER A 42 5.42 9.84 -5.35
N ILE A 43 6.04 8.98 -6.18
CA ILE A 43 5.72 7.55 -6.19
C ILE A 43 6.37 6.85 -4.99
N LEU A 44 7.61 7.22 -4.64
CA LEU A 44 8.27 6.73 -3.43
C LEU A 44 7.53 7.17 -2.16
N ASP A 45 7.00 8.40 -2.13
CA ASP A 45 6.17 8.90 -1.03
C ASP A 45 4.90 8.08 -0.87
N PHE A 46 4.23 7.78 -1.99
CA PHE A 46 3.06 6.92 -1.98
C PHE A 46 3.39 5.49 -1.53
N ALA A 47 4.49 4.90 -2.01
CA ALA A 47 4.93 3.58 -1.58
C ALA A 47 5.22 3.58 -0.07
N ILE A 48 5.95 4.57 0.46
CA ILE A 48 6.22 4.71 1.89
C ILE A 48 4.92 4.86 2.70
N GLU A 49 3.96 5.64 2.22
CA GLU A 49 2.63 5.75 2.87
C GLU A 49 1.94 4.38 2.93
N LYS A 50 2.02 3.59 1.85
CA LYS A 50 1.44 2.23 1.81
C LYS A 50 2.11 1.27 2.79
N GLU A 51 3.43 1.33 2.92
CA GLU A 51 4.18 0.55 3.93
C GLU A 51 3.77 0.92 5.35
N VAL A 52 3.56 2.20 5.63
CA VAL A 52 3.07 2.67 6.94
C VAL A 52 1.64 2.18 7.19
N GLU A 53 0.74 2.30 6.20
CA GLU A 53 -0.64 1.81 6.30
C GLU A 53 -0.71 0.29 6.54
N ALA A 54 0.17 -0.49 5.90
CA ALA A 54 0.25 -1.93 6.07
C ALA A 54 0.80 -2.31 7.45
N ARG A 55 1.92 -1.69 7.86
CA ARG A 55 2.49 -1.86 9.20
C ARG A 55 1.47 -1.59 10.30
N ASP A 56 0.78 -0.45 10.24
CA ASP A 56 -0.16 -0.03 11.28
C ASP A 56 -1.36 -0.96 11.35
N PHE A 57 -1.83 -1.42 10.19
CA PHE A 57 -2.88 -2.44 10.11
C PHE A 57 -2.46 -3.76 10.77
N TYR A 58 -1.25 -4.25 10.48
CA TYR A 58 -0.76 -5.48 11.09
C TYR A 58 -0.57 -5.34 12.60
N LEU A 59 -0.06 -4.21 13.09
CA LEU A 59 0.05 -3.93 14.54
C LEU A 59 -1.31 -3.88 15.22
N GLU A 60 -2.29 -3.21 14.61
CA GLU A 60 -3.64 -3.12 15.14
C GLU A 60 -4.28 -4.50 15.27
N TRP A 61 -4.20 -5.31 14.20
CA TRP A 61 -4.78 -6.65 14.19
C TRP A 61 -4.07 -7.62 15.11
N ALA A 62 -2.74 -7.53 15.25
CA ALA A 62 -2.02 -8.29 16.27
C ALA A 62 -2.53 -8.03 17.70
N GLY A 63 -3.11 -6.84 17.96
CA GLY A 63 -3.76 -6.51 19.22
C GLY A 63 -5.16 -7.11 19.41
N LYS A 64 -5.84 -7.48 18.32
CA LYS A 64 -7.21 -8.02 18.30
C LYS A 64 -7.26 -9.56 18.21
N LEU A 65 -6.17 -10.20 17.79
CA LEU A 65 -6.10 -11.65 17.59
C LEU A 65 -5.87 -12.39 18.92
N GLU A 66 -6.72 -13.39 19.17
CA GLU A 66 -6.62 -14.27 20.36
C GLU A 66 -5.56 -15.37 20.17
N ALA A 67 -5.42 -15.92 18.96
CA ALA A 67 -4.49 -17.01 18.70
C ALA A 67 -3.04 -16.51 18.65
N ALA A 68 -2.21 -17.01 19.57
CA ALA A 68 -0.82 -16.56 19.72
C ALA A 68 0.01 -16.67 18.42
N HIS A 69 -0.18 -17.73 17.64
CA HIS A 69 0.55 -17.92 16.38
C HIS A 69 0.16 -16.90 15.29
N LEU A 70 -1.11 -16.49 15.24
CA LEU A 70 -1.58 -15.46 14.30
C LEU A 70 -1.09 -14.08 14.74
N LYS A 71 -1.11 -13.80 16.04
CA LYS A 71 -0.54 -12.58 16.61
C LYS A 71 0.94 -12.45 16.27
N GLU A 72 1.72 -13.52 16.44
CA GLU A 72 3.15 -13.53 16.09
C GLU A 72 3.36 -13.31 14.59
N LEU A 73 2.53 -13.92 13.73
CA LEU A 73 2.57 -13.72 12.28
C LEU A 73 2.35 -12.24 11.91
N PHE A 74 1.31 -11.61 12.46
CA PHE A 74 1.01 -10.20 12.17
C PHE A 74 2.08 -9.24 12.71
N LEU A 75 2.64 -9.52 13.90
CA LEU A 75 3.77 -8.74 14.41
C LEU A 75 5.03 -8.87 13.53
N MET A 76 5.26 -10.07 13.00
CA MET A 76 6.36 -10.31 12.07
C MET A 76 6.17 -9.49 10.78
N TYR A 77 4.99 -9.51 10.16
CA TYR A 77 4.69 -8.69 8.98
C TYR A 77 4.81 -7.20 9.24
N SER A 78 4.30 -6.69 10.37
CA SER A 78 4.56 -5.30 10.74
C SER A 78 6.06 -4.95 10.77
N GLY A 79 6.91 -5.87 11.25
CA GLY A 79 8.36 -5.68 11.25
C GLY A 79 8.97 -5.72 9.85
N GLU A 80 8.39 -6.49 8.91
CA GLU A 80 8.81 -6.55 7.51
C GLU A 80 8.41 -5.28 6.75
N GLU A 81 7.17 -4.81 6.89
CA GLU A 81 6.74 -3.53 6.29
C GLU A 81 7.56 -2.33 6.81
N GLN A 82 7.97 -2.37 8.08
CA GLN A 82 8.88 -1.35 8.62
C GLN A 82 10.24 -1.39 7.91
N LYS A 83 10.78 -2.58 7.60
CA LYS A 83 12.04 -2.71 6.83
C LYS A 83 11.86 -2.24 5.39
N HIS A 84 10.70 -2.50 4.77
CA HIS A 84 10.37 -1.99 3.43
C HIS A 84 10.38 -0.47 3.42
N LYS A 85 9.67 0.16 4.36
CA LYS A 85 9.70 1.61 4.57
C LYS A 85 11.14 2.13 4.68
N ASP A 86 11.96 1.52 5.53
CA ASP A 86 13.34 1.97 5.75
C ASP A 86 14.21 1.83 4.48
N LYS A 87 14.00 0.76 3.69
CA LYS A 87 14.64 0.58 2.37
C LYS A 87 14.24 1.73 1.43
N LEU A 88 12.95 2.07 1.35
CA LEU A 88 12.43 3.14 0.47
C LEU A 88 12.91 4.54 0.89
N GLU A 89 12.91 4.85 2.18
CA GLU A 89 13.41 6.12 2.70
C GLU A 89 14.90 6.32 2.40
N ARG A 90 15.69 5.24 2.42
CA ARG A 90 17.10 5.27 2.02
C ARG A 90 17.28 5.58 0.53
N ILE A 91 16.45 5.01 -0.35
CA ILE A 91 16.47 5.35 -1.77
C ILE A 91 16.13 6.82 -1.97
N LYS A 92 15.05 7.27 -1.31
CA LYS A 92 14.53 8.64 -1.45
C LYS A 92 15.55 9.68 -1.01
N SER A 93 16.27 9.43 0.09
CA SER A 93 17.34 10.31 0.57
C SER A 93 18.62 10.24 -0.28
N GLY A 94 18.89 9.10 -0.92
CA GLY A 94 20.08 8.88 -1.75
C GLY A 94 20.04 9.43 -3.18
N SER A 95 18.88 9.91 -3.66
CA SER A 95 18.71 10.53 -5.00
C SER A 95 19.20 9.70 -6.21
N THR A 96 19.10 8.36 -6.14
CA THR A 96 19.61 7.45 -7.18
C THR A 96 18.56 6.86 -8.13
N PHE A 97 17.26 7.11 -7.91
CA PHE A 97 16.26 6.60 -8.83
C PHE A 97 16.23 7.46 -10.09
N GLN A 98 16.67 6.88 -11.21
CA GLN A 98 16.46 7.42 -12.54
C GLN A 98 15.44 6.56 -13.28
N PRO A 99 14.29 7.14 -13.68
CA PRO A 99 13.35 6.41 -14.50
C PRO A 99 13.93 6.20 -15.90
N ALA A 100 13.62 5.06 -16.53
CA ALA A 100 13.82 4.93 -17.96
C ALA A 100 12.96 6.01 -18.66
N ALA A 101 13.59 6.87 -19.47
CA ALA A 101 13.08 8.15 -19.97
C ALA A 101 11.69 8.17 -20.66
N ALA A 102 11.06 7.01 -20.86
CA ALA A 102 9.77 6.85 -21.53
C ALA A 102 8.61 6.40 -20.63
N LYS A 103 8.82 6.04 -19.34
CA LYS A 103 7.81 5.30 -18.56
C LYS A 103 7.13 6.01 -17.39
N VAL A 104 7.56 7.20 -16.96
CA VAL A 104 6.99 7.87 -15.76
C VAL A 104 5.54 8.32 -15.97
N THR A 105 5.13 8.55 -17.22
CA THR A 105 3.88 9.23 -17.57
C THR A 105 2.59 8.42 -17.40
N ASP A 106 2.62 7.13 -17.05
CA ASP A 106 1.40 6.27 -17.05
C ASP A 106 1.10 5.54 -15.73
N LEU A 107 1.78 5.86 -14.63
CA LEU A 107 1.35 5.32 -13.32
C LEU A 107 0.06 6.01 -12.89
N LYS A 108 -0.99 5.24 -12.67
CA LYS A 108 -2.29 5.73 -12.17
C LYS A 108 -2.46 5.27 -10.74
N ILE A 109 -2.53 6.22 -9.80
CA ILE A 109 -2.65 5.93 -8.36
C ILE A 109 -3.82 5.01 -8.04
N VAL A 110 -4.90 5.12 -8.82
CA VAL A 110 -6.11 4.31 -8.69
C VAL A 110 -5.83 2.82 -8.84
N ASP A 111 -4.86 2.43 -9.67
CA ASP A 111 -4.52 1.02 -9.91
C ASP A 111 -3.89 0.35 -8.68
N TYR A 112 -3.48 1.15 -7.69
CA TYR A 112 -2.84 0.71 -6.44
C TYR A 112 -3.68 1.00 -5.19
N LEU A 113 -4.91 1.48 -5.37
CA LEU A 113 -5.84 1.66 -4.27
C LEU A 113 -6.56 0.34 -3.97
N VAL A 114 -6.80 0.10 -2.70
CA VAL A 114 -7.63 -1.02 -2.25
C VAL A 114 -9.00 -0.45 -1.88
N ASP A 115 -10.05 -0.93 -2.54
CA ASP A 115 -11.42 -0.43 -2.41
C ASP A 115 -12.12 -0.83 -1.10
N ILE A 116 -11.40 -1.44 -0.16
CA ILE A 116 -11.92 -1.80 1.17
C ILE A 116 -11.35 -0.83 2.19
N VAL A 117 -12.25 -0.06 2.82
CA VAL A 117 -11.92 0.81 3.95
C VAL A 117 -11.98 -0.04 5.22
N PRO A 118 -10.92 -0.05 6.07
CA PRO A 118 -10.98 -0.69 7.37
C PRO A 118 -12.14 -0.12 8.20
N THR A 119 -12.99 -0.97 8.77
CA THR A 119 -14.06 -0.59 9.69
C THR A 119 -13.74 -1.10 11.09
N PRO A 120 -14.20 -0.43 12.16
CA PRO A 120 -14.02 -0.92 13.53
C PRO A 120 -14.64 -2.30 13.77
N ASP A 121 -15.72 -2.60 13.05
CA ASP A 121 -16.53 -3.81 13.18
C ASP A 121 -16.08 -4.94 12.23
N MET A 122 -14.98 -4.74 11.50
CA MET A 122 -14.42 -5.72 10.56
C MET A 122 -14.08 -7.02 11.28
N ASP A 123 -14.56 -8.15 10.76
CA ASP A 123 -14.23 -9.46 11.31
C ASP A 123 -12.86 -9.97 10.83
N TYR A 124 -12.39 -11.08 11.40
CA TYR A 124 -11.08 -11.64 11.06
C TYR A 124 -10.99 -12.08 9.59
N GLN A 125 -12.08 -12.62 9.03
CA GLN A 125 -12.11 -13.05 7.63
C GLN A 125 -11.96 -11.85 6.69
N GLU A 126 -12.71 -10.78 6.96
CA GLU A 126 -12.63 -9.51 6.24
C GLU A 126 -11.25 -8.88 6.37
N ALA A 127 -10.60 -8.99 7.53
CA ALA A 127 -9.23 -8.53 7.77
C ALA A 127 -8.21 -9.24 6.88
N LEU A 128 -8.28 -10.57 6.82
CA LEU A 128 -7.41 -11.36 5.94
C LEU A 128 -7.64 -11.00 4.47
N ILE A 129 -8.90 -10.80 4.05
CA ILE A 129 -9.24 -10.37 2.69
C ILE A 129 -8.64 -9.00 2.38
N LEU A 130 -8.76 -8.05 3.32
CA LEU A 130 -8.15 -6.73 3.19
C LEU A 130 -6.62 -6.82 3.09
N ALA A 131 -5.98 -7.61 3.95
CA ALA A 131 -4.54 -7.83 3.94
C ALA A 131 -4.08 -8.37 2.58
N MET A 132 -4.68 -9.46 2.08
CA MET A 132 -4.36 -10.03 0.76
C MET A 132 -4.51 -9.03 -0.39
N ARG A 133 -5.51 -8.15 -0.33
CA ARG A 133 -5.70 -7.09 -1.34
C ARG A 133 -4.62 -6.02 -1.25
N ARG A 134 -4.21 -5.64 -0.05
CA ARG A 134 -3.09 -4.70 0.18
C ARG A 134 -1.79 -5.28 -0.35
N GLU A 135 -1.46 -6.53 0.02
CA GLU A 135 -0.27 -7.23 -0.48
C GLU A 135 -0.25 -7.33 -2.00
N LYS A 136 -1.39 -7.67 -2.62
CA LYS A 136 -1.52 -7.70 -4.09
C LYS A 136 -1.27 -6.33 -4.72
N SER A 137 -1.74 -5.27 -4.07
CA SER A 137 -1.54 -3.89 -4.54
C SER A 137 -0.08 -3.47 -4.45
N SER A 138 0.58 -3.73 -3.31
CA SER A 138 2.01 -3.46 -3.10
C SER A 138 2.88 -4.27 -4.07
N PHE A 139 2.58 -5.55 -4.28
CA PHE A 139 3.22 -6.38 -5.30
C PHE A 139 3.16 -5.74 -6.69
N LYS A 140 1.97 -5.27 -7.09
CA LYS A 140 1.78 -4.62 -8.40
C LYS A 140 2.57 -3.32 -8.47
N LEU A 141 2.51 -2.48 -7.43
CA LEU A 141 3.26 -1.22 -7.35
C LEU A 141 4.76 -1.45 -7.54
N TYR A 142 5.33 -2.40 -6.82
CA TYR A 142 6.77 -2.69 -6.92
C TYR A 142 7.15 -3.35 -8.23
N SER A 143 6.30 -4.20 -8.80
CA SER A 143 6.53 -4.77 -10.13
C SER A 143 6.58 -3.69 -11.21
N ASP A 144 5.66 -2.72 -11.14
CA ASP A 144 5.61 -1.61 -12.08
C ASP A 144 6.81 -0.67 -11.88
N LEU A 145 7.16 -0.33 -10.63
CA LEU A 145 8.36 0.46 -10.30
C LEU A 145 9.65 -0.20 -10.79
N ALA A 146 9.80 -1.52 -10.63
CA ALA A 146 10.92 -2.27 -11.16
C ALA A 146 11.01 -2.16 -12.70
N ALA A 147 9.87 -2.32 -13.39
CA ALA A 147 9.80 -2.24 -14.84
C ALA A 147 10.09 -0.83 -15.40
N MET A 148 9.93 0.20 -14.55
CA MET A 148 10.17 1.60 -14.88
C MET A 148 11.58 2.07 -14.51
N SER A 149 12.25 1.38 -13.59
CA SER A 149 13.60 1.74 -13.16
C SER A 149 14.61 1.62 -14.29
N GLY A 150 15.32 2.72 -14.56
CA GLY A 150 16.46 2.77 -15.47
C GLY A 150 17.77 2.33 -14.82
N VAL A 151 17.79 2.18 -13.48
CA VAL A 151 18.96 1.78 -12.70
C VAL A 151 18.79 0.34 -12.22
N ASP A 152 19.80 -0.51 -12.45
CA ASP A 152 19.73 -1.94 -12.16
C ASP A 152 19.60 -2.24 -10.67
N ASP A 153 20.29 -1.51 -9.79
CA ASP A 153 20.17 -1.67 -8.34
C ASP A 153 18.76 -1.37 -7.84
N MET A 154 18.14 -0.32 -8.39
CA MET A 154 16.77 0.07 -8.06
C MET A 154 15.76 -0.96 -8.58
N ARG A 155 15.98 -1.47 -9.81
CA ARG A 155 15.15 -2.54 -10.37
C ARG A 155 15.21 -3.78 -9.49
N THR A 156 16.41 -4.20 -9.09
CA THR A 156 16.63 -5.38 -8.23
C THR A 156 15.94 -5.21 -6.88
N LEU A 157 16.03 -4.01 -6.29
CA LEU A 157 15.38 -3.73 -5.01
C LEU A 157 13.86 -3.82 -5.10
N PHE A 158 13.23 -3.19 -6.10
CA PHE A 158 11.78 -3.29 -6.28
C PHE A 158 11.32 -4.71 -6.63
N GLN A 159 12.13 -5.48 -7.37
CA GLN A 159 11.85 -6.91 -7.58
C GLN A 159 11.88 -7.71 -6.27
N SER A 160 12.84 -7.41 -5.38
CA SER A 160 12.88 -8.03 -4.04
C SER A 160 11.64 -7.69 -3.23
N LEU A 161 11.26 -6.41 -3.17
CA LEU A 161 10.07 -5.96 -2.44
C LEU A 161 8.81 -6.64 -2.99
N ALA A 162 8.61 -6.62 -4.32
CA ALA A 162 7.50 -7.34 -4.94
C ALA A 162 7.48 -8.83 -4.54
N GLN A 163 8.64 -9.49 -4.53
CA GLN A 163 8.70 -10.89 -4.14
C GLN A 163 8.40 -11.11 -2.64
N GLU A 164 8.77 -10.17 -1.77
CA GLU A 164 8.40 -10.17 -0.35
C GLU A 164 6.86 -10.07 -0.21
N GLU A 165 6.19 -9.12 -0.86
CA GLU A 165 4.71 -8.98 -0.78
C GLU A 165 3.96 -10.19 -1.35
N ALA A 166 4.49 -10.78 -2.44
CA ALA A 166 3.90 -11.99 -3.01
C ALA A 166 3.95 -13.17 -2.02
N LYS A 167 5.01 -13.26 -1.19
CA LYS A 167 5.12 -14.27 -0.14
C LYS A 167 4.17 -13.99 1.02
N HIS A 168 4.05 -12.72 1.44
CA HIS A 168 3.07 -12.32 2.47
C HIS A 168 1.66 -12.71 2.04
N LYS A 169 1.25 -12.30 0.83
CA LYS A 169 -0.05 -12.66 0.24
C LYS A 169 -0.30 -14.16 0.26
N LEU A 170 0.64 -14.95 -0.27
CA LEU A 170 0.47 -16.41 -0.36
C LEU A 170 0.33 -17.05 1.03
N ARG A 171 1.07 -16.54 2.01
CA ARG A 171 0.99 -17.06 3.36
C ARG A 171 -0.33 -16.70 4.03
N ILE A 172 -0.85 -15.49 3.81
CA ILE A 172 -2.18 -15.08 4.29
C ILE A 172 -3.28 -15.91 3.62
N GLU A 173 -3.19 -16.16 2.30
CA GLU A 173 -4.09 -17.08 1.57
C GLU A 173 -4.11 -18.46 2.21
N THR A 174 -2.93 -18.97 2.58
CA THR A 174 -2.80 -20.28 3.23
C THR A 174 -3.47 -20.30 4.62
N GLU A 175 -3.37 -19.23 5.42
CA GLU A 175 -4.07 -19.17 6.71
C GLU A 175 -5.58 -19.01 6.52
N TYR A 176 -6.02 -18.20 5.55
CA TYR A 176 -7.42 -18.07 5.18
C TYR A 176 -8.04 -19.43 4.79
N GLU A 177 -7.35 -20.22 3.96
CA GLU A 177 -7.80 -21.56 3.58
C GLU A 177 -7.87 -22.54 4.75
N LYS A 178 -7.00 -22.42 5.75
CA LYS A 178 -7.06 -23.30 6.93
C LYS A 178 -8.19 -22.93 7.87
N ASP A 179 -8.38 -21.64 8.12
CA ASP A 179 -9.28 -21.18 9.18
C ASP A 179 -10.72 -21.02 8.67
N VAL A 180 -10.91 -20.55 7.42
CA VAL A 180 -12.24 -20.21 6.88
C VAL A 180 -12.86 -21.37 6.09
N TYR A 181 -12.04 -22.14 5.36
CA TYR A 181 -12.54 -23.28 4.57
C TYR A 181 -12.69 -24.57 5.37
N ARG A 182 -12.16 -24.66 6.60
CA ARG A 182 -12.41 -25.82 7.49
C ARG A 182 -13.68 -25.69 8.35
N GLU A 183 -14.25 -24.50 8.44
CA GLU A 183 -15.48 -24.23 9.22
C GLU A 183 -16.78 -24.32 8.39
N ASN A 184 -16.71 -24.77 7.13
CA ASN A 184 -17.88 -25.09 6.28
C ASN A 184 -17.91 -26.58 5.90
#